data_AF-A0A7S3E0Z8-F1
#
_entry.id   AF-A0A7S3E0Z8-F1
#
_cell.length_a   1.000
_cell.length_b   1.000
_cell.length_c   1.000
_cell.angle_alpha   90.00
_cell.angle_beta   90.00
_cell.angle_gamma   90.00
#
_symmetry.space_group_name_H-M   'P 1'
#
loop_
_entity.id
_entity.type
_entity.pdbx_description
1 polymer ?
#
loop_
_entity_poly.entity_id
_entity_poly.type
_entity_poly.pdbx_seq_one_letter_code
_entity_poly.pdbx_strand_id
1 'polypeptide(L)'
;CHSFAFPTLSLSFLCLQRTMLELLNQLDGFEATNKIKVLMATNRIDILDSALLRPGRIDRKIEFPNPSESSRFDILKIHSKKMNLMRGIDLKKIADKMPGASGAEMKACCTEAGMFALRERRVHVTQEDFEMAVSKVMKKDSDKNMSLKKLWK
;
A
#
# COMPACT_ATOMS: atom_id res chain seq x y z
N CYS A 1 -49.82 -8.18 -8.97
CA CYS A 1 -49.40 -9.05 -7.84
C CYS A 1 -48.86 -10.34 -8.44
N HIS A 2 -47.62 -10.81 -8.29
CA HIS A 2 -46.55 -10.51 -7.35
C HIS A 2 -45.22 -10.87 -8.04
N SER A 3 -44.19 -10.06 -7.77
CA SER A 3 -42.74 -10.33 -7.78
C SER A 3 -42.21 -11.57 -8.49
N PHE A 4 -41.25 -11.41 -9.41
CA PHE A 4 -39.98 -12.16 -9.37
C PHE A 4 -38.94 -11.43 -10.23
N ALA A 5 -38.06 -10.71 -9.55
CA ALA A 5 -36.93 -9.99 -10.14
C ALA A 5 -35.63 -10.76 -9.80
N PHE A 6 -34.82 -10.99 -10.84
CA PHE A 6 -33.39 -11.36 -10.85
C PHE A 6 -32.89 -12.70 -10.27
N PRO A 7 -32.35 -13.59 -11.14
CA PRO A 7 -31.35 -14.60 -10.75
C PRO A 7 -29.99 -14.42 -11.46
N THR A 8 -29.63 -13.23 -11.96
CA THR A 8 -28.38 -13.04 -12.74
C THR A 8 -27.14 -12.77 -11.88
N LEU A 9 -27.29 -12.46 -10.58
CA LEU A 9 -26.15 -12.24 -9.68
C LEU A 9 -25.47 -13.54 -9.22
N SER A 10 -26.18 -14.68 -9.17
CA SER A 10 -25.57 -15.94 -8.71
C SER A 10 -24.66 -16.57 -9.77
N LEU A 11 -25.01 -16.45 -11.06
CA LEU A 11 -24.26 -17.05 -12.15
C LEU A 11 -22.90 -16.36 -12.39
N SER A 12 -22.86 -15.04 -12.27
CA SER A 12 -21.64 -14.24 -12.42
C SER A 12 -20.65 -14.49 -11.27
N PHE A 13 -21.16 -14.61 -10.04
CA PHE A 13 -20.35 -14.95 -8.87
C PHE A 13 -19.78 -16.38 -8.96
N LEU A 14 -20.59 -17.34 -9.43
CA LEU A 14 -20.16 -18.73 -9.62
C LEU A 14 -19.09 -18.86 -10.72
N CYS A 15 -19.19 -18.08 -11.80
CA CYS A 15 -18.16 -18.03 -12.84
C CYS A 15 -16.82 -17.51 -12.31
N LEU A 16 -16.83 -16.41 -11.54
CA LEU A 16 -15.60 -15.85 -10.95
C LEU A 16 -14.92 -16.84 -10.00
N GLN A 17 -15.69 -17.56 -9.21
CA GLN A 17 -15.15 -18.55 -8.29
C GLN A 17 -14.56 -19.77 -9.04
N ARG A 18 -15.21 -20.20 -10.13
CA ARG A 18 -14.72 -21.31 -10.97
C ARG A 18 -13.47 -20.95 -11.76
N THR A 19 -13.39 -19.77 -12.35
CA THR A 19 -12.18 -19.35 -13.08
C THR A 19 -11.00 -19.16 -12.14
N MET A 20 -11.24 -18.69 -10.91
CA MET A 20 -10.18 -18.60 -9.89
C MET A 20 -9.64 -19.98 -9.52
N LEU A 21 -10.52 -20.96 -9.25
CA LEU A 21 -10.11 -22.34 -8.91
C LEU A 21 -9.36 -23.01 -10.07
N GLU A 22 -9.80 -22.79 -11.31
CA GLU A 22 -9.14 -23.37 -12.48
C GLU A 22 -7.73 -22.78 -12.71
N LEU A 23 -7.57 -21.46 -12.56
CA LEU A 23 -6.24 -20.83 -12.62
C LEU A 23 -5.31 -21.38 -11.53
N LEU A 24 -5.84 -21.62 -10.32
CA LEU A 24 -5.07 -22.19 -9.22
C LEU A 24 -4.67 -23.65 -9.49
N ASN A 25 -5.57 -24.45 -10.08
CA ASN A 25 -5.26 -25.83 -10.49
C ASN A 25 -4.19 -25.87 -11.59
N GLN A 26 -4.24 -24.94 -12.56
CA GLN A 26 -3.19 -24.85 -13.58
C GLN A 26 -1.84 -24.43 -12.98
N LEU A 27 -1.83 -23.55 -11.97
CA LEU A 27 -0.61 -23.18 -11.25
C LEU A 27 -0.03 -24.35 -10.44
N ASP A 28 -0.88 -25.25 -9.92
CA ASP A 28 -0.47 -26.45 -9.19
C ASP A 28 0.08 -27.57 -10.10
N GLY A 29 -0.32 -27.58 -11.38
CA GLY A 29 0.18 -28.52 -12.38
C GLY A 29 1.63 -28.27 -12.81
N PHE A 30 2.24 -27.15 -12.40
CA PHE A 30 3.66 -26.89 -12.58
C PHE A 30 4.45 -27.50 -11.41
N GLU A 31 4.59 -28.82 -11.38
CA GLU A 31 5.51 -29.47 -10.44
C GLU A 31 6.97 -29.00 -10.65
N ALA A 32 7.78 -29.18 -9.59
CA ALA A 32 9.08 -28.60 -9.27
C ALA A 32 10.22 -28.65 -10.32
N THR A 33 9.98 -29.21 -11.50
CA THR A 33 10.96 -29.34 -12.59
C THR A 33 11.20 -28.01 -13.32
N ASN A 34 10.24 -27.09 -13.27
CA ASN A 34 10.36 -25.79 -13.93
C ASN A 34 10.94 -24.71 -12.99
N LYS A 35 11.93 -23.95 -13.48
CA LYS A 35 12.55 -22.77 -12.82
C LYS A 35 11.58 -21.59 -12.62
N ILE A 36 10.28 -21.85 -12.55
CA ILE A 36 9.23 -20.85 -12.45
C ILE A 36 8.95 -20.61 -10.97
N LYS A 37 9.02 -19.35 -10.54
CA LYS A 37 8.64 -18.91 -9.20
C LYS A 37 7.41 -18.04 -9.31
N VAL A 38 6.35 -18.39 -8.59
CA VAL A 38 5.11 -17.63 -8.58
C VAL A 38 5.12 -16.68 -7.37
N LEU A 39 4.89 -15.40 -7.61
CA LEU A 39 4.76 -14.37 -6.58
C LEU A 39 3.30 -13.92 -6.53
N MET A 40 2.69 -14.03 -5.36
CA MET A 40 1.32 -13.60 -5.12
C MET A 40 1.32 -12.45 -4.11
N ALA A 41 0.51 -11.42 -4.36
CA ALA A 41 0.32 -10.29 -3.44
C ALA A 41 -1.16 -10.21 -3.07
N THR A 42 -1.46 -10.32 -1.77
CA THR A 42 -2.81 -10.15 -1.24
C THR A 42 -2.77 -9.21 -0.04
N ASN A 43 -3.74 -8.31 0.04
CA ASN A 43 -3.96 -7.46 1.22
C ASN A 43 -4.74 -8.19 2.33
N ARG A 44 -5.35 -9.34 1.99
CA ARG A 44 -6.21 -10.13 2.88
C ARG A 44 -5.93 -11.62 2.69
N ILE A 45 -5.10 -12.18 3.55
CA ILE A 45 -4.77 -13.61 3.53
C ILE A 45 -5.91 -14.48 4.09
N ASP A 46 -6.81 -13.87 4.88
CA ASP A 46 -7.95 -14.50 5.54
C ASP A 46 -9.06 -14.96 4.58
N ILE A 47 -9.18 -14.34 3.40
CA ILE A 47 -10.16 -14.74 2.38
C ILE A 47 -9.63 -15.88 1.51
N LEU A 48 -8.31 -16.13 1.52
CA LEU A 48 -7.71 -17.16 0.67
C LEU A 48 -8.10 -18.56 1.17
N ASP A 49 -8.31 -19.48 0.24
CA ASP A 49 -8.60 -20.88 0.59
C ASP A 49 -7.42 -21.49 1.36
N SER A 50 -7.74 -22.04 2.53
CA SER A 50 -6.82 -22.80 3.38
C SER A 50 -6.08 -23.94 2.64
N ALA A 51 -6.67 -24.47 1.56
CA ALA A 51 -6.05 -25.49 0.72
C ALA A 51 -4.79 -25.01 -0.03
N LEU A 52 -4.63 -23.70 -0.25
CA LEU A 52 -3.44 -23.11 -0.87
C LEU A 52 -2.30 -22.86 0.13
N LEU A 53 -2.63 -22.78 1.42
CA LEU A 53 -1.67 -22.51 2.50
C LEU A 53 -0.91 -23.75 2.95
N ARG A 54 -1.21 -24.92 2.38
CA ARG A 54 -0.54 -26.19 2.70
C ARG A 54 0.89 -26.21 2.12
N PRO A 55 1.88 -26.72 2.87
CA PRO A 55 3.24 -26.89 2.35
C PRO A 55 3.23 -27.73 1.06
N GLY A 56 3.93 -27.23 0.03
CA GLY A 56 3.93 -27.77 -1.35
C GLY A 56 3.42 -26.79 -2.42
N ARG A 57 2.62 -25.77 -2.05
CA ARG A 57 2.10 -24.73 -2.96
C ARG A 57 2.63 -23.35 -2.64
N ILE A 58 2.22 -22.77 -1.50
CA ILE A 58 2.69 -21.48 -1.02
C ILE A 58 3.63 -21.71 0.17
N ASP A 59 4.93 -21.76 -0.13
CA ASP A 59 5.95 -22.18 0.82
C ASP A 59 6.49 -21.00 1.68
N ARG A 60 6.49 -19.77 1.13
CA ARG A 60 6.98 -18.57 1.82
C ARG A 60 5.89 -17.53 1.95
N LYS A 61 5.59 -17.15 3.19
CA LYS A 61 4.69 -16.05 3.55
C LYS A 61 5.53 -14.89 4.07
N ILE A 62 5.46 -13.75 3.41
CA ILE A 62 6.17 -12.54 3.80
C ILE A 62 5.11 -11.50 4.14
N GLU A 63 5.06 -11.11 5.40
CA GLU A 63 4.19 -10.05 5.87
C GLU A 63 4.92 -8.72 5.82
N PHE A 64 4.22 -7.68 5.37
CA PHE A 64 4.75 -6.33 5.29
C PHE A 64 4.12 -5.47 6.40
N PRO A 65 4.77 -5.34 7.57
CA PRO A 65 4.29 -4.45 8.61
C PRO A 65 4.49 -2.99 8.21
N ASN A 66 3.86 -2.09 8.96
CA ASN A 66 4.15 -0.66 8.84
C ASN A 66 5.64 -0.38 9.15
N PRO A 67 6.27 0.56 8.44
CA PRO A 67 7.69 0.83 8.59
C PRO A 67 8.03 1.36 9.99
N SER A 68 9.11 0.84 10.57
CA SER A 68 9.73 1.38 11.79
C SER A 68 10.33 2.77 11.55
N GLU A 69 10.72 3.48 12.59
CA GLU A 69 11.33 4.82 12.48
C GLU A 69 12.59 4.86 11.61
N SER A 70 13.45 3.85 11.74
CA SER A 70 14.64 3.71 10.88
C SER A 70 14.26 3.45 9.43
N SER A 71 13.30 2.56 9.17
CA SER A 71 12.81 2.30 7.81
C SER A 71 12.14 3.51 7.21
N ARG A 72 11.43 4.31 8.02
CA ARG A 72 10.82 5.58 7.60
C ARG A 72 11.87 6.58 7.14
N PHE A 73 12.96 6.72 7.89
CA PHE A 73 14.10 7.54 7.48
C PHE A 73 14.71 7.05 6.16
N ASP A 74 14.88 5.74 5.97
CA ASP A 74 15.44 5.18 4.73
C ASP A 74 14.53 5.43 3.52
N ILE A 75 13.21 5.29 3.69
CA ILE A 75 12.22 5.58 2.64
C ILE A 75 12.28 7.06 2.25
N LEU A 76 12.28 7.97 3.22
CA LEU A 76 12.44 9.40 2.97
C LEU A 76 13.76 9.70 2.26
N LYS A 77 14.85 9.05 2.66
CA LYS A 77 16.17 9.19 2.03
C LYS A 77 16.18 8.71 0.57
N ILE A 78 15.46 7.63 0.25
CA ILE A 78 15.34 7.14 -1.13
C ILE A 78 14.55 8.13 -2.00
N HIS A 79 13.43 8.65 -1.49
CA HIS A 79 12.59 9.58 -2.24
C HIS A 79 13.22 10.97 -2.36
N SER A 80 13.96 11.41 -1.34
CA SER A 80 14.62 12.71 -1.32
C SER A 80 15.85 12.78 -2.24
N LYS A 81 16.48 11.65 -2.59
CA LYS A 81 17.57 11.58 -3.59
C LYS A 81 17.19 12.16 -4.97
N LYS A 82 15.90 12.13 -5.32
CA LYS A 82 15.40 12.65 -6.61
C LYS A 82 15.04 14.15 -6.54
N MET A 83 15.20 14.78 -5.38
CA MET A 83 14.76 16.15 -5.11
C MET A 83 15.95 17.07 -4.85
N ASN A 84 15.79 18.34 -5.20
CA ASN A 84 16.77 19.37 -4.88
C ASN A 84 16.54 19.84 -3.43
N LEU A 85 17.27 19.25 -2.50
CA LEU A 85 17.23 19.60 -1.08
C LEU A 85 18.21 20.73 -0.78
N MET A 86 17.83 21.64 0.11
CA MET A 86 18.77 22.55 0.75
C MET A 86 19.79 21.77 1.60
N ARG A 87 21.03 22.28 1.72
CA ARG A 87 22.03 21.70 2.61
C ARG A 87 21.58 21.85 4.08
N GLY A 88 21.62 20.75 4.83
CA GLY A 88 21.31 20.76 6.27
C GLY A 88 19.91 20.27 6.66
N ILE A 89 19.16 19.63 5.77
CA ILE A 89 17.83 19.09 6.13
C ILE A 89 17.96 17.82 6.98
N ASP A 90 17.36 17.86 8.17
CA ASP A 90 17.25 16.73 9.08
C ASP A 90 16.05 15.84 8.75
N LEU A 91 16.23 14.89 7.83
CA LEU A 91 15.19 13.91 7.48
C LEU A 91 14.77 13.02 8.65
N LYS A 92 15.63 12.85 9.66
CA LYS A 92 15.34 12.06 10.85
C LYS A 92 14.22 12.70 11.69
N LYS A 93 14.32 14.01 11.95
CA LYS A 93 13.27 14.77 12.67
C LYS A 93 11.92 14.72 11.94
N ILE A 94 11.93 14.65 10.61
CA ILE A 94 10.71 14.53 9.80
C ILE A 94 10.10 13.12 9.95
N ALA A 95 10.93 12.07 9.95
CA ALA A 95 10.49 10.69 10.16
C ALA A 95 9.83 10.47 11.54
N ASP A 96 10.33 11.18 12.56
CA ASP A 96 9.81 11.12 13.94
C ASP A 96 8.41 11.76 14.04
N LYS A 97 8.18 12.84 13.27
CA LYS A 97 6.87 13.52 13.19
C LYS A 97 5.80 12.73 12.42
N MET A 98 6.15 11.58 11.82
CA MET A 98 5.24 10.73 11.04
C MET A 98 5.06 9.33 11.66
N PRO A 99 4.53 9.20 12.89
CA PRO A 99 4.32 7.89 13.50
C PRO A 99 3.23 7.11 12.76
N GLY A 100 3.50 5.82 12.47
CA GLY A 100 2.52 4.93 11.86
C GLY A 100 2.28 5.14 10.36
N ALA A 101 2.99 6.07 9.72
CA ALA A 101 2.83 6.37 8.30
C ALA A 101 3.20 5.19 7.40
N SER A 102 2.37 4.93 6.40
CA SER A 102 2.70 3.96 5.35
C SER A 102 3.81 4.49 4.42
N GLY A 103 4.52 3.59 3.73
CA GLY A 103 5.51 4.01 2.72
C GLY A 103 4.90 4.88 1.60
N ALA A 104 3.61 4.70 1.32
CA ALA A 104 2.89 5.54 0.36
C ALA A 104 2.73 6.99 0.86
N GLU A 105 2.44 7.18 2.15
CA GLU A 105 2.33 8.52 2.75
C GLU A 105 3.68 9.22 2.81
N MET A 106 4.78 8.49 3.07
CA MET A 106 6.11 9.09 3.05
C MET A 106 6.46 9.63 1.66
N LYS A 107 6.15 8.85 0.61
CA LYS A 107 6.29 9.31 -0.78
C LYS A 107 5.40 10.52 -1.07
N ALA A 108 4.16 10.51 -0.59
CA ALA A 108 3.24 11.64 -0.74
C ALA A 108 3.79 12.89 -0.04
N CYS A 109 4.34 12.76 1.17
CA CYS A 109 4.95 13.85 1.92
C CYS A 109 6.11 14.48 1.15
N CYS A 110 7.02 13.68 0.59
CA CYS A 110 8.08 14.20 -0.28
C CYS A 110 7.52 14.96 -1.50
N THR A 111 6.47 14.42 -2.11
CA THR A 111 5.85 15.03 -3.30
C THR A 111 5.19 16.37 -2.98
N GLU A 112 4.49 16.45 -1.84
CA GLU A 112 3.87 17.68 -1.35
C GLU A 112 4.91 18.73 -0.95
N ALA A 113 6.01 18.33 -0.30
CA ALA A 113 7.11 19.24 0.02
C ALA A 113 7.72 19.88 -1.24
N GLY A 114 7.91 19.09 -2.30
CA GLY A 114 8.32 19.61 -3.61
C GLY A 114 7.29 20.57 -4.22
N MET A 115 5.99 20.32 -4.01
CA MET A 115 4.93 21.19 -4.50
C MET A 115 4.87 22.54 -3.77
N PHE A 116 5.17 22.57 -2.47
CA PHE A 116 5.29 23.82 -1.71
C PHE A 116 6.46 24.67 -2.23
N ALA A 117 7.63 24.07 -2.40
CA ALA A 117 8.79 24.76 -2.99
C ALA A 117 8.49 25.32 -4.39
N LEU A 118 7.81 24.53 -5.24
CA LEU A 118 7.42 24.96 -6.58
C LEU A 118 6.42 26.12 -6.56
N ARG A 119 5.45 26.11 -5.64
CA ARG A 119 4.46 27.19 -5.47
C ARG A 119 5.13 28.52 -5.13
N GLU A 120 6.20 28.46 -4.35
CA GLU A 120 6.98 29.63 -3.93
C GLU A 120 8.08 29.99 -4.93
N ARG A 121 8.06 29.36 -6.13
CA ARG A 121 9.02 29.53 -7.23
C ARG A 121 10.48 29.28 -6.80
N ARG A 122 10.69 28.42 -5.81
CA ARG A 122 12.01 27.99 -5.36
C ARG A 122 12.41 26.68 -6.04
N VAL A 123 13.71 26.55 -6.32
CA VAL A 123 14.29 25.32 -6.89
C VAL A 123 14.71 24.33 -5.79
N HIS A 124 14.83 24.81 -4.55
CA HIS A 124 15.30 24.03 -3.41
C HIS A 124 14.18 23.84 -2.39
N VAL A 125 14.01 22.62 -1.90
CA VAL A 125 13.10 22.28 -0.80
C VAL A 125 13.77 22.59 0.53
N THR A 126 13.05 23.22 1.45
CA THR A 126 13.52 23.58 2.79
C THR A 126 12.93 22.64 3.85
N GLN A 127 13.38 22.76 5.10
CA GLN A 127 12.82 21.99 6.20
C GLN A 127 11.37 22.37 6.50
N GLU A 128 11.02 23.64 6.37
CA GLU A 128 9.64 24.14 6.58
C GLU A 128 8.65 23.52 5.59
N ASP A 129 9.05 23.34 4.32
CA ASP A 129 8.24 22.69 3.29
C ASP A 129 7.87 21.25 3.68
N PHE A 130 8.82 20.52 4.28
CA PHE A 130 8.56 19.18 4.79
C PHE A 130 7.61 19.19 5.98
N GLU A 131 7.74 20.14 6.90
CA GLU A 131 6.83 20.23 8.06
C GLU A 131 5.40 20.59 7.65
N MET A 132 5.24 21.47 6.67
CA MET A 132 3.95 21.76 6.05
C MET A 132 3.37 20.53 5.34
N ALA A 133 4.21 19.79 4.61
CA ALA A 133 3.81 18.57 3.93
C ALA A 133 3.36 17.48 4.91
N VAL A 134 4.09 17.24 5.99
CA VAL A 134 3.71 16.29 7.05
C VAL A 134 2.34 16.65 7.61
N SER A 135 2.16 17.93 7.99
CA SER A 135 0.91 18.42 8.56
C SER A 135 -0.28 18.23 7.61
N LYS A 136 -0.06 18.40 6.30
CA LYS A 136 -1.09 18.22 5.28
C LYS A 136 -1.43 16.74 5.05
N VAL A 137 -0.42 15.89 4.94
CA VAL A 137 -0.61 14.45 4.68
C VAL A 137 -1.27 13.76 5.88
N MET A 138 -0.84 14.09 7.10
CA MET A 138 -1.39 13.50 8.33
C MET A 138 -2.85 13.89 8.55
N LYS A 139 -3.23 15.15 8.29
CA LYS A 139 -4.64 15.58 8.35
C LYS A 139 -5.52 14.85 7.33
N LYS A 140 -5.01 14.68 6.11
CA LYS A 140 -5.73 13.95 5.05
C LYS A 140 -5.97 12.48 5.43
N ASP A 141 -5.02 11.87 6.13
CA ASP A 141 -5.16 10.49 6.58
C ASP A 141 -6.08 10.35 7.79
N SER A 142 -6.04 11.30 8.74
CA SER A 142 -7.01 11.33 9.83
C SER A 142 -8.44 11.48 9.32
N ASP A 143 -8.68 12.31 8.31
CA ASP A 143 -10.01 12.50 7.73
C ASP A 143 -10.53 11.25 7.00
N LYS A 144 -9.65 10.55 6.29
CA LYS A 144 -9.97 9.27 5.63
C LYS A 144 -10.25 8.17 6.64
N ASN A 145 -9.40 8.04 7.66
CA ASN A 145 -9.60 7.04 8.71
C ASN A 145 -10.85 7.35 9.56
N MET A 146 -11.17 8.63 9.78
CA MET A 146 -12.40 9.04 10.45
C MET A 146 -13.65 8.72 9.63
N SER A 147 -13.61 8.98 8.31
CA SER A 147 -14.72 8.64 7.41
C SER A 147 -14.93 7.14 7.29
N LEU A 148 -13.86 6.33 7.22
CA LEU A 148 -13.95 4.86 7.30
C LEU A 148 -14.55 4.40 8.64
N LYS A 149 -14.13 4.95 9.78
CA LYS A 149 -14.73 4.61 11.10
C LYS A 149 -16.19 5.01 11.21
N LYS A 150 -16.63 6.06 10.51
CA LYS A 150 -18.04 6.51 10.48
C LYS A 150 -18.90 5.64 9.58
N LEU A 151 -18.34 5.10 8.50
CA LEU A 151 -19.01 4.24 7.53
C LEU A 151 -19.26 2.81 8.04
N TRP A 152 -18.52 2.38 9.06
CA TRP A 152 -18.61 1.04 9.64
C TRP A 152 -19.24 1.07 11.06
N LYS A 153 -19.98 2.13 11.37
CA LYS A 153 -20.85 2.25 12.55
C LYS A 153 -22.31 2.32 12.12
#